data_AF-A0A3A5J5E9-F1
#
_entry.id   AF-A0A3A5J5E9-F1
#
_cell.length_a   1.000
_cell.length_b   1.000
_cell.length_c   1.000
_cell.angle_alpha   90.00
_cell.angle_beta   90.00
_cell.angle_gamma   90.00
#
_symmetry.space_group_name_H-M   'P 1'
#
loop_
_entity.id
_entity.type
_entity.pdbx_description
1 polymer ?
#
loop_
_entity_poly.entity_id
_entity_poly.type
_entity_poly.pdbx_seq_one_letter_code
_entity_poly.pdbx_strand_id
1 'polypeptide(L)'
;MPPEDGIDSLERDLEALQAAHPDLEPLAGIVLLAVCAQYDPGRGKGVNTALLAQRLDIEHALIRRAVTDLETRGWITAESAGGASPALRLVPTDERPSLR
;
A
#
# COMPACT_ATOMS: atom_id res chain seq x y z
N MET A 1 -8.52 -26.47 3.23
CA MET A 1 -7.44 -25.80 2.49
C MET A 1 -7.77 -24.32 2.51
N PRO A 2 -6.93 -23.43 3.05
CA PRO A 2 -7.15 -21.99 2.87
C PRO A 2 -7.14 -21.67 1.37
N PRO A 3 -7.80 -20.60 0.91
CA PRO A 3 -7.84 -20.27 -0.51
C PRO A 3 -6.43 -19.88 -0.97
N GLU A 4 -5.79 -20.75 -1.75
CA GLU A 4 -4.48 -20.52 -2.36
C GLU A 4 -4.54 -19.33 -3.36
N ASP A 5 -5.73 -19.06 -3.91
CA ASP A 5 -6.02 -17.97 -4.85
C ASP A 5 -5.57 -16.57 -4.38
N GLY A 6 -5.53 -16.31 -3.07
CA GLY A 6 -5.19 -14.99 -2.54
C GLY A 6 -3.71 -14.64 -2.66
N ILE A 7 -2.83 -15.63 -2.54
CA ILE A 7 -1.37 -15.43 -2.60
C ILE A 7 -0.92 -15.40 -4.07
N ASP A 8 -1.41 -16.33 -4.88
CA ASP A 8 -1.13 -16.36 -6.32
C ASP A 8 -1.59 -15.07 -7.03
N SER A 9 -2.71 -14.48 -6.58
CA SER A 9 -3.16 -13.18 -7.11
C SER A 9 -2.21 -12.04 -6.72
N LEU A 10 -1.74 -12.02 -5.47
CA LEU A 10 -0.82 -10.99 -4.98
C LEU A 10 0.52 -11.05 -5.71
N GLU A 11 1.08 -12.24 -5.90
CA GLU A 11 2.33 -12.44 -6.62
C GLU A 11 2.20 -11.96 -8.07
N ARG A 12 1.12 -12.33 -8.75
CA ARG A 12 0.84 -11.88 -10.12
C ARG A 12 0.68 -10.36 -10.22
N ASP A 13 -0.04 -9.75 -9.28
CA ASP A 13 -0.25 -8.30 -9.26
C ASP A 13 1.07 -7.56 -9.03
N LEU A 14 1.93 -8.09 -8.15
CA LEU A 14 3.26 -7.53 -7.89
C LEU A 14 4.17 -7.67 -9.12
N GLU A 15 4.20 -8.84 -9.77
CA GLU A 15 4.97 -9.06 -10.99
C GLU A 15 4.53 -8.13 -12.11
N ALA A 16 3.23 -7.98 -12.33
CA ALA A 16 2.69 -7.06 -13.32
C ALA A 16 3.07 -5.61 -13.03
N LEU A 17 2.99 -5.21 -11.75
CA LEU A 17 3.35 -3.87 -11.30
C LEU A 17 4.85 -3.59 -11.48
N GLN A 18 5.72 -4.55 -11.16
CA GLN A 18 7.17 -4.44 -11.32
C GLN A 18 7.57 -4.47 -12.80
N ALA A 19 6.89 -5.23 -13.64
CA ALA A 19 7.12 -5.23 -15.08
C ALA A 19 6.73 -3.89 -15.73
N ALA A 20 5.64 -3.26 -15.27
CA ALA A 20 5.21 -1.95 -15.74
C ALA A 20 6.05 -0.79 -15.18
N HIS A 21 6.57 -0.95 -13.96
CA HIS A 21 7.36 0.05 -13.25
C HIS A 21 8.65 -0.57 -12.68
N PRO A 22 9.68 -0.81 -13.50
CA PRO A 22 10.91 -1.49 -13.07
C PRO A 22 11.68 -0.74 -11.99
N ASP A 23 11.51 0.58 -11.90
CA ASP A 23 12.11 1.42 -10.87
C ASP A 23 11.34 1.40 -9.54
N LEU A 24 10.23 0.66 -9.44
CA LEU A 24 9.44 0.55 -8.22
C LEU A 24 10.11 -0.44 -7.25
N GLU A 25 10.37 0.01 -6.02
CA GLU A 25 10.89 -0.86 -4.98
C GLU A 25 9.86 -1.97 -4.65
N PRO A 26 10.26 -3.26 -4.55
CA PRO A 26 9.32 -4.36 -4.33
C PRO A 26 8.39 -4.14 -3.13
N LEU A 27 8.93 -3.59 -2.04
CA LEU A 27 8.16 -3.26 -0.86
C LEU A 27 7.10 -2.17 -1.11
N ALA A 28 7.42 -1.17 -1.95
CA ALA A 28 6.46 -0.14 -2.33
C ALA A 28 5.29 -0.75 -3.12
N GLY A 29 5.57 -1.72 -4.00
CA GLY A 29 4.53 -2.50 -4.67
C GLY A 29 3.61 -3.24 -3.69
N ILE A 30 4.19 -4.00 -2.76
CA ILE A 30 3.42 -4.73 -1.73
C ILE A 30 2.57 -3.78 -0.87
N VAL A 31 3.14 -2.64 -0.45
CA VAL A 31 2.43 -1.61 0.32
C VAL A 31 1.26 -1.05 -0.48
N LEU A 32 1.45 -0.72 -1.76
CA LEU A 32 0.37 -0.24 -2.62
C LEU A 32 -0.76 -1.26 -2.72
N LEU A 33 -0.45 -2.51 -3.04
CA LEU A 33 -1.43 -3.60 -3.14
C LEU A 33 -2.22 -3.76 -1.83
N ALA A 34 -1.52 -3.75 -0.69
CA ALA A 34 -2.14 -3.88 0.62
C ALA A 34 -3.01 -2.68 1.01
N VAL A 35 -2.66 -1.46 0.60
CA VAL A 35 -3.50 -0.26 0.77
C VAL A 35 -4.74 -0.36 -0.12
N CYS A 36 -4.58 -0.73 -1.39
CA CYS A 36 -5.68 -0.90 -2.33
C CYS A 36 -6.71 -1.94 -1.85
N ALA A 37 -6.24 -3.08 -1.32
CA ALA A 37 -7.10 -4.14 -0.80
C ALA A 37 -7.86 -3.75 0.48
N GLN A 38 -7.34 -2.79 1.26
CA GLN A 38 -7.93 -2.37 2.54
C GLN A 38 -8.70 -1.05 2.44
N TYR A 39 -8.48 -0.26 1.39
CA TYR A 39 -9.12 1.02 1.21
C TYR A 39 -10.58 0.85 0.78
N ASP A 40 -11.49 1.34 1.62
CA ASP A 40 -12.92 1.42 1.32
C ASP A 40 -13.31 2.90 1.18
N PRO A 41 -13.60 3.39 -0.05
CA PRO A 41 -13.98 4.79 -0.26
C PRO A 41 -15.28 5.17 0.47
N GLY A 42 -16.15 4.21 0.78
CA GLY A 42 -17.41 4.44 1.51
C GLY A 42 -17.24 4.66 3.02
N ARG A 43 -16.10 4.25 3.60
CA ARG A 43 -15.82 4.42 5.04
C ARG A 43 -15.10 5.74 5.39
N GLY A 44 -14.64 6.49 4.39
CA GLY A 44 -14.02 7.81 4.56
C GLY A 44 -12.77 7.85 5.45
N LYS A 45 -12.16 6.69 5.76
CA LYS A 45 -10.96 6.58 6.59
C LYS A 45 -9.88 5.90 5.76
N GLY A 46 -8.82 6.65 5.42
CA GLY A 46 -7.63 6.07 4.79
C GLY A 46 -6.99 4.96 5.64
N VAL A 47 -6.13 4.16 5.01
CA VAL A 47 -5.47 2.99 5.61
C VAL A 47 -4.39 3.44 6.59
N ASN A 48 -4.40 2.92 7.82
CA ASN A 48 -3.45 3.34 8.85
C ASN A 48 -2.09 2.61 8.71
N THR A 49 -0.98 3.34 8.63
CA THR A 49 0.36 2.75 8.46
C THR A 49 0.81 1.85 9.61
N ALA A 50 0.39 2.11 10.84
CA ALA A 50 0.75 1.27 11.99
C ALA A 50 0.03 -0.09 11.93
N LEU A 51 -1.24 -0.09 11.51
CA LEU A 51 -1.98 -1.32 11.26
C LEU A 51 -1.38 -2.09 10.08
N LEU A 52 -0.96 -1.38 9.03
CA LEU A 52 -0.32 -1.98 7.87
C LEU A 52 1.00 -2.67 8.25
N ALA A 53 1.87 -1.98 9.00
CA ALA A 53 3.12 -2.52 9.52
C ALA A 53 2.91 -3.81 10.32
N GLN A 54 1.93 -3.80 11.23
CA GLN A 54 1.58 -4.97 12.04
C GLN A 54 1.07 -6.15 11.20
N ARG A 55 0.25 -5.88 10.17
CA ARG A 55 -0.34 -6.94 9.34
C ARG A 55 0.64 -7.56 8.36
N LEU A 56 1.55 -6.75 7.84
CA LEU A 56 2.60 -7.23 6.93
C LEU A 56 3.79 -7.82 7.69
N ASP A 57 3.84 -7.68 9.01
CA ASP A 57 5.01 -8.01 9.84
C ASP A 57 6.29 -7.30 9.35
N ILE A 58 6.15 -6.01 9.01
CA ILE A 58 7.21 -5.16 8.46
C ILE A 58 7.41 -3.95 9.36
N GLU A 59 8.66 -3.55 9.56
CA GLU A 59 9.01 -2.37 10.34
C GLU A 59 8.34 -1.10 9.81
N HIS A 60 7.84 -0.26 10.73
CA HIS A 60 7.15 0.98 10.36
C HIS A 60 8.05 1.95 9.58
N ALA A 61 9.37 1.93 9.82
CA ALA A 61 10.34 2.74 9.08
C ALA A 61 10.40 2.35 7.59
N LEU A 62 10.35 1.05 7.29
CA LEU A 62 10.34 0.53 5.91
C LEU A 62 9.01 0.85 5.22
N ILE A 63 7.89 0.69 5.93
CA ILE A 63 6.57 1.11 5.43
C ILE A 63 6.57 2.61 5.12
N ARG A 64 7.15 3.44 5.99
CA ARG A 64 7.21 4.89 5.78
C ARG A 64 8.04 5.26 4.56
N ARG A 65 9.18 4.61 4.35
CA ARG A 65 10.01 4.81 3.15
C ARG A 65 9.23 4.44 1.88
N ALA A 66 8.57 3.29 1.88
CA ALA A 66 7.72 2.86 0.77
C ALA A 66 6.58 3.84 0.50
N VAL A 67 5.93 4.35 1.55
CA VAL A 67 4.89 5.40 1.44
C VAL A 67 5.45 6.66 0.78
N THR A 68 6.66 7.10 1.15
CA THR A 68 7.29 8.27 0.53
C THR A 68 7.57 8.06 -0.97
N ASP A 69 8.01 6.87 -1.38
CA ASP A 69 8.20 6.56 -2.81
C ASP A 69 6.85 6.60 -3.56
N LEU A 70 5.81 5.95 -3.01
CA LEU A 70 4.47 5.92 -3.60
C LEU A 70 3.82 7.31 -3.68
N GLU A 71 4.02 8.15 -2.65
CA GLU A 71 3.52 9.53 -2.60
C GLU A 71 4.27 10.42 -3.60
N THR A 72 5.58 10.26 -3.75
CA THR A 72 6.39 10.96 -4.77
C THR A 72 5.92 10.64 -6.18
N ARG A 73 5.44 9.41 -6.42
CA ARG A 73 4.83 8.98 -7.69
C ARG A 73 3.38 9.43 -7.86
N GLY A 74 2.78 10.03 -6.84
CA GLY A 74 1.38 10.46 -6.85
C GLY A 74 0.38 9.32 -6.74
N TRP A 75 0.78 8.10 -6.37
CA TRP A 75 -0.11 6.93 -6.33
C TRP A 75 -0.91 6.80 -5.04
N ILE A 76 -0.44 7.43 -3.97
CA ILE A 76 -1.15 7.56 -2.70
C ILE A 76 -0.98 8.98 -2.17
N THR A 77 -1.94 9.44 -1.38
CA THR A 77 -1.76 10.58 -0.48
C THR A 77 -1.64 10.10 0.96
N ALA A 78 -0.76 10.72 1.73
CA ALA A 78 -0.58 10.42 3.14
C ALA A 78 -0.95 11.63 4.01
N GLU A 79 -1.92 11.44 4.90
CA GLU A 79 -2.31 12.45 5.89
C GLU A 79 -1.97 11.98 7.30
N SER A 80 -1.71 12.92 8.22
CA SER A 80 -1.53 12.54 9.62
C SER A 80 -2.81 11.92 10.19
N ALA A 81 -2.71 10.78 10.87
CA ALA A 81 -3.88 10.07 11.37
C ALA A 81 -4.65 10.82 12.48
N GLY A 82 -4.04 11.87 13.04
CA GLY A 82 -4.55 12.73 14.11
C GLY A 82 -3.93 12.42 15.48
N GLY A 83 -3.86 13.43 16.36
CA GLY A 83 -3.31 13.32 17.72
C GLY A 83 -1.77 13.26 17.78
N ALA A 84 -1.21 12.67 18.84
CA ALA A 84 0.24 12.48 19.02
C ALA A 84 0.81 11.25 18.28
N SER A 85 0.02 10.60 17.42
CA SER A 85 0.42 9.36 16.75
C SER A 85 1.29 9.65 15.52
N PRO A 86 2.45 8.98 15.36
CA PRO A 86 3.28 9.10 14.16
C PRO A 86 2.70 8.36 12.94
N ALA A 87 1.52 7.75 13.06
CA ALA A 87 0.90 7.00 11.98
C ALA A 87 0.25 7.92 10.93
N LEU A 88 0.30 7.48 9.68
CA LEU A 88 -0.33 8.14 8.55
C LEU A 88 -1.59 7.39 8.13
N ARG A 89 -2.53 8.12 7.53
CA ARG A 89 -3.67 7.60 6.79
C ARG A 89 -3.34 7.70 5.31
N LEU A 90 -3.35 6.55 4.64
CA LEU A 90 -3.05 6.42 3.23
C LEU A 90 -4.34 6.33 2.43
N VAL A 91 -4.45 7.14 1.39
CA VAL A 91 -5.57 7.12 0.45
C VAL A 91 -5.01 6.90 -0.95
N PRO A 92 -5.43 5.84 -1.66
CA PRO A 92 -5.04 5.67 -3.06
C PRO A 92 -5.59 6.79 -3.94
N THR A 93 -4.81 7.23 -4.92
CA THR A 93 -5.23 8.24 -5.90
C THR A 93 -5.80 7.60 -7.16
N ASP A 94 -6.27 8.43 -8.10
CA ASP A 94 -6.66 7.97 -9.44
C ASP A 94 -5.44 7.73 -10.36
N GLU A 95 -4.30 8.37 -10.04
CA GLU A 95 -3.05 8.25 -10.82
C GLU A 95 -2.29 6.94 -10.59
N ARG A 96 -2.74 6.14 -9.61
CA ARG A 96 -2.14 4.84 -9.32
C ARG A 96 -2.37 3.86 -10.48
N PRO A 97 -1.43 2.94 -10.72
CA PRO A 97 -1.60 1.91 -11.73
C PRO A 97 -2.83 1.06 -11.45
N SER A 98 -3.61 0.79 -12.49
CA SER A 98 -4.78 -0.09 -12.39
C SER A 98 -4.31 -1.52 -12.14
N LEU A 99 -4.63 -2.04 -10.96
CA LEU A 99 -4.47 -3.44 -10.61
C LEU A 99 -5.62 -4.22 -11.27
N ARG A 100 -5.31 -5.27 -12.05
CA ARG A 100 -6.28 -5.98 -12.91
C ARG A 100 -6.69 -7.33 -12.35
#